data_AF-A0A9P0QJM8-F1
#
_entry.id   AF-A0A9P0QJM8-F1
#
_cell.length_a   1.000
_cell.length_b   1.000
_cell.length_c   1.000
_cell.angle_alpha   90.00
_cell.angle_beta   90.00
_cell.angle_gamma   90.00
#
_symmetry.space_group_name_H-M   'P 1'
#
loop_
_entity.id
_entity.type
_entity.pdbx_description
1 polymer ?
#
loop_
_entity_poly.entity_id
_entity_poly.type
_entity_poly.pdbx_seq_one_letter_code
_entity_poly.pdbx_strand_id
1 'polypeptide(L)'
;LLSVFGNEAPHQSTISRWCGEFKRGRVSLSDDPRVGVPKTAVTQEHVDAIEASLKISKTSIQKILHKELGVRILVSRWIPHLLTEEQKAARFNWCQKTLDRFNSGNSKNVYSIVSGDESWIYCYEPENKRQSVMVATFYLTEENVELLDHPPYSPDLKEAVDAFKNAVLDLPANEWNKCFENWYERMQMCGINLRGKYFEKQ
;
A
#
# COMPACT_ATOMS: atom_id res chain seq x y z
N LEU A 1 -22.07 -28.85 -12.38
CA LEU A 1 -21.15 -27.86 -11.75
C LEU A 1 -21.91 -26.59 -11.43
N LEU A 2 -22.24 -25.71 -12.40
CA LEU A 2 -23.08 -24.52 -12.14
C LEU A 2 -24.39 -24.86 -11.39
N SER A 3 -25.05 -25.97 -11.77
CA SER A 3 -26.26 -26.50 -11.10
C SER A 3 -26.07 -27.08 -9.69
N VAL A 4 -24.85 -27.05 -9.13
CA VAL A 4 -24.51 -27.65 -7.82
C VAL A 4 -23.70 -26.69 -6.95
N PHE A 5 -22.84 -25.88 -7.56
CA PHE A 5 -21.92 -24.94 -6.89
C PHE A 5 -22.22 -23.46 -7.22
N GLY A 6 -23.20 -23.18 -8.08
CA GLY A 6 -23.58 -21.81 -8.45
C GLY A 6 -22.39 -20.97 -8.91
N ASN A 7 -22.18 -19.83 -8.23
CA ASN A 7 -21.09 -18.90 -8.51
C ASN A 7 -19.70 -19.40 -8.05
N GLU A 8 -19.63 -20.41 -7.19
CA GLU A 8 -18.37 -21.08 -6.79
C GLU A 8 -17.89 -22.11 -7.84
N ALA A 9 -18.68 -22.37 -8.88
CA ALA A 9 -18.30 -23.30 -9.93
C ALA A 9 -17.05 -22.80 -10.68
N PRO A 10 -16.00 -23.61 -10.84
CA PRO A 10 -14.77 -23.19 -11.51
C PRO A 10 -15.04 -22.84 -12.98
N HIS A 11 -14.44 -21.74 -13.45
CA HIS A 11 -14.63 -21.25 -14.81
C HIS A 11 -14.28 -22.30 -15.88
N GLN A 12 -14.94 -22.24 -17.05
CA GLN A 12 -14.83 -23.24 -18.11
C GLN A 12 -13.38 -23.49 -18.59
N SER A 13 -12.54 -22.45 -18.60
CA SER A 13 -11.11 -22.58 -18.90
C SER A 13 -10.36 -23.45 -17.87
N THR A 14 -10.64 -23.28 -16.57
CA THR A 14 -10.07 -24.08 -15.48
C THR A 14 -10.49 -25.55 -15.60
N ILE A 15 -11.76 -25.82 -15.88
CA ILE A 15 -12.28 -27.18 -16.13
C ILE A 15 -11.55 -27.79 -17.34
N SER A 16 -11.48 -27.06 -18.45
CA SER A 16 -10.87 -27.54 -19.70
C SER A 16 -9.37 -27.84 -19.52
N ARG A 17 -8.65 -27.02 -18.74
CA ARG A 17 -7.25 -27.25 -18.35
C ARG A 17 -7.11 -28.56 -17.56
N TRP A 18 -7.89 -28.74 -16.50
CA TRP A 18 -7.83 -29.95 -15.68
C TRP A 18 -8.21 -31.21 -16.47
N CYS A 19 -9.23 -31.17 -17.32
CA CYS A 19 -9.56 -32.26 -18.24
C CYS A 19 -8.42 -32.60 -19.23
N GLY A 20 -7.60 -31.61 -19.61
CA GLY A 20 -6.36 -31.83 -20.38
C GLY A 20 -5.28 -32.53 -19.55
N GLU A 21 -5.07 -32.11 -18.30
CA GLU A 21 -4.08 -32.69 -17.40
C GLU A 21 -4.41 -34.14 -16.98
N PHE A 22 -5.68 -34.45 -16.70
CA PHE A 22 -6.10 -35.84 -16.46
C PHE A 22 -5.86 -36.74 -17.69
N LYS A 23 -6.09 -36.22 -18.91
CA LYS A 23 -5.75 -36.93 -20.17
C LYS A 23 -4.24 -37.09 -20.40
N ARG A 24 -3.41 -36.30 -19.74
CA ARG A 24 -1.93 -36.42 -19.72
C ARG A 24 -1.42 -37.36 -18.63
N GLY A 25 -2.31 -38.00 -17.86
CA GLY A 25 -1.94 -38.92 -16.79
C GLY A 25 -1.67 -38.26 -15.43
N ARG A 26 -1.96 -36.96 -15.25
CA ARG A 26 -1.90 -36.33 -13.93
C ARG A 26 -2.97 -36.96 -13.02
N VAL A 27 -2.55 -37.57 -11.92
CA VAL A 27 -3.46 -38.11 -10.88
C VAL A 27 -3.54 -37.26 -9.61
N SER A 28 -2.63 -36.30 -9.43
CA SER A 28 -2.62 -35.42 -8.26
C SER A 28 -3.52 -34.19 -8.44
N LEU A 29 -4.40 -33.97 -7.47
CA LEU A 29 -5.21 -32.75 -7.35
C LEU A 29 -4.44 -31.59 -6.69
N SER A 30 -3.30 -31.86 -6.05
CA SER A 30 -2.45 -30.83 -5.46
C SER A 30 -1.82 -29.95 -6.54
N ASP A 31 -1.57 -28.69 -6.18
CA ASP A 31 -0.74 -27.77 -6.96
C ASP A 31 0.68 -28.33 -7.17
N ASP A 32 1.28 -28.04 -8.31
CA ASP A 32 2.69 -28.32 -8.56
C ASP A 32 3.60 -27.41 -7.72
N PRO A 33 4.85 -27.81 -7.41
CA PRO A 33 5.82 -26.97 -6.72
C PRO A 33 5.99 -25.61 -7.40
N ARG A 34 5.38 -24.57 -6.83
CA ARG A 34 5.44 -23.20 -7.35
C ARG A 34 6.87 -22.67 -7.20
N VAL A 35 7.64 -22.70 -8.29
CA VAL A 35 8.98 -22.10 -8.35
C VAL A 35 8.85 -20.58 -8.21
N GLY A 36 8.93 -20.09 -6.97
CA GLY A 36 8.94 -18.66 -6.67
C GLY A 36 10.19 -17.98 -7.21
N VAL A 37 10.17 -16.64 -7.26
CA VAL A 37 11.35 -15.84 -7.66
C VAL A 37 12.50 -16.15 -6.70
N PRO A 38 13.64 -16.69 -7.18
CA PRO A 38 14.74 -17.08 -6.31
C PRO A 38 15.39 -15.82 -5.71
N LYS A 39 15.54 -15.78 -4.38
CA LYS A 39 16.24 -14.70 -3.65
C LYS A 39 17.76 -14.90 -3.73
N THR A 40 18.30 -14.93 -4.95
CA THR A 40 19.66 -15.40 -5.30
C THR A 40 20.81 -14.70 -4.55
N ALA A 41 20.61 -13.49 -4.03
CA ALA A 41 21.68 -12.75 -3.35
C ALA A 41 21.91 -13.15 -1.88
N VAL A 42 20.89 -13.62 -1.16
CA VAL A 42 20.95 -13.81 0.31
C VAL A 42 20.34 -15.16 0.71
N THR A 43 21.08 -16.23 0.46
CA THR A 43 20.87 -17.54 1.10
C THR A 43 21.66 -17.60 2.40
N GLN A 44 21.29 -18.51 3.32
CA GLN A 44 22.07 -18.72 4.54
C GLN A 44 23.47 -19.28 4.21
N GLU A 45 23.57 -20.13 3.19
CA GLU A 45 24.85 -20.66 2.66
C GLU A 45 25.84 -19.54 2.27
N HIS A 46 25.37 -18.45 1.65
CA HIS A 46 26.22 -17.30 1.33
C HIS A 46 26.70 -16.56 2.59
N VAL A 47 25.88 -16.49 3.64
CA VAL A 47 26.25 -15.89 4.93
C VAL A 47 27.31 -16.76 5.62
N ASP A 48 27.08 -18.07 5.69
CA ASP A 48 27.98 -19.04 6.31
C ASP A 48 29.33 -19.12 5.57
N ALA A 49 29.31 -19.05 4.24
CA ALA A 49 30.53 -19.00 3.43
C ALA A 49 31.38 -17.75 3.69
N ILE A 50 30.75 -16.58 3.90
CA ILE A 50 31.47 -15.34 4.25
C ILE A 50 32.04 -15.43 5.67
N GLU A 51 31.26 -15.93 6.64
CA GLU A 51 31.68 -16.12 8.03
C GLU A 51 32.86 -17.12 8.13
N ALA A 52 32.81 -18.23 7.38
CA ALA A 52 33.89 -19.20 7.27
C ALA A 52 35.15 -18.65 6.56
N SER A 53 34.96 -17.87 5.48
CA SER A 53 36.08 -17.29 4.71
C SER A 53 36.84 -16.22 5.51
N LEU A 54 36.13 -15.39 6.27
CA LEU A 54 36.72 -14.33 7.10
C LEU A 54 37.15 -14.84 8.49
N LYS A 55 36.59 -15.96 8.96
CA LYS A 55 36.76 -16.49 10.33
C LYS A 55 36.39 -15.48 11.44
N ILE A 56 35.44 -14.59 11.13
CA ILE A 56 35.00 -13.48 11.97
C ILE A 56 33.50 -13.59 12.14
N SER A 57 33.02 -13.50 13.39
CA SER A 57 31.59 -13.72 13.68
C SER A 57 30.68 -12.73 12.95
N LYS A 58 29.46 -13.16 12.62
CA LYS A 58 28.39 -12.35 12.00
C LYS A 58 28.20 -10.99 12.68
N THR A 59 28.26 -10.93 14.01
CA THR A 59 28.16 -9.69 14.80
C THR A 59 29.36 -8.75 14.59
N SER A 60 30.57 -9.29 14.41
CA SER A 60 31.76 -8.51 14.08
C SER A 60 31.76 -8.07 12.61
N ILE A 61 31.26 -8.89 11.68
CA ILE A 61 31.02 -8.48 10.29
C ILE A 61 30.03 -7.30 10.24
N GLN A 62 28.92 -7.35 10.97
CA GLN A 62 27.97 -6.24 11.08
C GLN A 62 28.60 -4.96 11.65
N LYS A 63 29.47 -5.08 12.67
CA LYS A 63 30.23 -3.93 13.21
C LYS A 63 31.16 -3.33 12.17
N ILE A 64 31.95 -4.15 11.47
CA ILE A 64 32.87 -3.70 10.42
C ILE A 64 32.10 -2.98 9.31
N LEU A 65 31.02 -3.58 8.81
CA LEU A 65 30.17 -2.98 7.78
C LEU A 65 29.57 -1.65 8.22
N HIS A 66 28.87 -1.58 9.35
CA HIS A 66 28.10 -0.40 9.73
C HIS A 66 28.92 0.71 10.41
N LYS A 67 29.93 0.36 11.20
CA LYS A 67 30.69 1.33 12.03
C LYS A 67 32.01 1.75 11.38
N GLU A 68 32.78 0.80 10.84
CA GLU A 68 34.13 1.11 10.33
C GLU A 68 34.11 1.42 8.81
N LEU A 69 33.28 0.71 8.03
CA LEU A 69 33.11 0.95 6.58
C LEU A 69 31.92 1.86 6.24
N GLY A 70 31.09 2.22 7.23
CA GLY A 70 29.95 3.14 7.05
C GLY A 70 28.81 2.63 6.14
N VAL A 71 28.81 1.34 5.79
CA VAL A 71 27.82 0.73 4.90
C VAL A 71 26.44 0.78 5.54
N ARG A 72 25.46 1.35 4.83
CA ARG A 72 24.05 1.43 5.26
C ARG A 72 23.18 0.50 4.42
N ILE A 73 22.20 -0.15 5.04
CA ILE A 73 21.19 -0.91 4.29
C ILE A 73 20.24 0.11 3.63
N LEU A 74 20.46 0.36 2.34
CA LEU A 74 19.56 1.18 1.53
C LEU A 74 18.32 0.35 1.18
N VAL A 75 17.27 0.46 2.00
CA VAL A 75 15.95 -0.12 1.69
C VAL A 75 15.31 0.72 0.60
N SER A 76 15.34 0.23 -0.64
CA SER A 76 14.63 0.87 -1.75
C SER A 76 13.12 0.87 -1.49
N ARG A 77 12.54 2.07 -1.44
CA ARG A 77 11.09 2.28 -1.33
C ARG A 77 10.51 2.54 -2.71
N TRP A 78 9.32 2.01 -2.97
CA TRP A 78 8.57 2.35 -4.17
C TRP A 78 8.11 3.80 -4.11
N ILE A 79 8.59 4.61 -5.05
CA ILE A 79 8.07 5.94 -5.35
C ILE A 79 7.12 5.75 -6.54
N PRO A 80 5.83 6.18 -6.48
CA PRO A 80 4.86 5.85 -7.52
C PRO A 80 5.26 6.28 -8.94
N HIS A 81 5.84 7.48 -9.08
CA HIS A 81 6.31 8.02 -10.36
C HIS A 81 7.61 8.80 -10.19
N LEU A 82 8.49 8.74 -11.20
CA LEU A 82 9.64 9.65 -11.28
C LEU A 82 9.16 11.03 -11.75
N LEU A 83 9.20 12.03 -10.86
CA LEU A 83 8.73 13.38 -11.18
C LEU A 83 9.64 14.08 -12.20
N THR A 84 9.04 14.70 -13.22
CA THR A 84 9.74 15.64 -14.11
C THR A 84 10.04 16.96 -13.38
N GLU A 85 10.86 17.84 -13.97
CA GLU A 85 11.14 19.16 -13.37
C GLU A 85 9.90 20.09 -13.43
N GLU A 86 9.07 19.97 -14.45
CA GLU A 86 7.80 20.69 -14.57
C GLU A 86 6.82 20.25 -13.47
N GLN A 87 6.76 18.95 -13.18
CA GLN A 87 5.94 18.42 -12.09
C GLN A 87 6.45 18.85 -10.71
N LYS A 88 7.78 18.92 -10.51
CA LYS A 88 8.38 19.49 -9.28
C LYS A 88 8.05 20.98 -9.16
N ALA A 89 8.19 21.76 -10.24
CA ALA A 89 7.85 23.18 -10.26
C ALA A 89 6.35 23.41 -9.99
N ALA A 90 5.46 22.62 -10.58
CA ALA A 90 4.03 22.68 -10.32
C ALA A 90 3.70 22.38 -8.84
N ARG A 91 4.32 21.34 -8.25
CA ARG A 91 4.17 21.00 -6.82
C ARG A 91 4.69 22.11 -5.91
N PHE A 92 5.86 22.68 -6.21
CA PHE A 92 6.44 23.82 -5.47
C PHE A 92 5.51 25.05 -5.53
N ASN A 93 5.07 25.44 -6.73
CA ASN A 93 4.18 26.58 -6.94
C ASN A 93 2.81 26.41 -6.27
N TRP A 94 2.26 25.19 -6.27
CA TRP A 94 1.03 24.87 -5.53
C TRP A 94 1.25 24.96 -4.02
N CYS A 95 2.39 24.49 -3.51
CA CYS A 95 2.71 24.59 -2.09
C CYS A 95 2.85 26.05 -1.63
N GLN A 96 3.64 26.87 -2.34
CA GLN A 96 3.81 28.30 -2.05
C GLN A 96 2.46 29.03 -1.98
N LYS A 97 1.64 28.96 -3.06
CA LYS A 97 0.31 29.59 -3.11
C LYS A 97 -0.63 29.16 -1.97
N THR A 98 -0.48 27.93 -1.48
CA THR A 98 -1.32 27.40 -0.39
C THR A 98 -0.82 27.87 0.98
N LEU A 99 0.50 27.91 1.19
CA LEU A 99 1.11 28.51 2.39
C LEU A 99 0.73 30.00 2.50
N ASP A 100 0.76 30.75 1.40
CA ASP A 100 0.31 32.15 1.33
C ASP A 100 -1.17 32.28 1.72
N ARG A 101 -2.04 31.48 1.08
CA ARG A 101 -3.50 31.48 1.31
C ARG A 101 -3.89 31.25 2.78
N PHE A 102 -3.10 30.46 3.51
CA PHE A 102 -3.34 30.17 4.93
C PHE A 102 -2.43 30.97 5.88
N ASN A 103 -1.78 32.04 5.41
CA ASN A 103 -0.88 32.91 6.19
C ASN A 103 0.17 32.11 6.98
N SER A 104 0.83 31.17 6.31
CA SER A 104 1.75 30.19 6.93
C SER A 104 1.15 29.48 8.16
N GLY A 105 -0.04 28.92 8.01
CA GLY A 105 -0.75 28.17 9.06
C GLY A 105 -1.53 29.02 10.07
N ASN A 106 -1.21 30.32 10.18
CA ASN A 106 -1.84 31.21 11.16
C ASN A 106 -3.30 31.60 10.85
N SER A 107 -3.82 31.25 9.66
CA SER A 107 -5.18 31.59 9.25
C SER A 107 -6.22 30.56 9.70
N LYS A 108 -7.24 31.01 10.43
CA LYS A 108 -8.41 30.17 10.80
C LYS A 108 -9.21 29.63 9.60
N ASN A 109 -8.93 30.10 8.38
CA ASN A 109 -9.49 29.54 7.15
C ASN A 109 -9.11 28.05 6.94
N VAL A 110 -8.09 27.56 7.66
CA VAL A 110 -7.77 26.13 7.78
C VAL A 110 -8.99 25.28 8.15
N TYR A 111 -9.82 25.75 9.08
CA TYR A 111 -10.99 25.01 9.57
C TYR A 111 -12.14 24.91 8.55
N SER A 112 -12.02 25.53 7.37
CA SER A 112 -12.96 25.35 6.25
C SER A 112 -12.40 24.46 5.13
N ILE A 113 -11.32 23.70 5.38
CA ILE A 113 -10.82 22.68 4.46
C ILE A 113 -11.65 21.40 4.65
N VAL A 114 -12.38 21.01 3.62
CA VAL A 114 -12.97 19.66 3.48
C VAL A 114 -12.15 18.89 2.46
N SER A 115 -11.87 17.62 2.75
CA SER A 115 -11.08 16.73 1.89
C SER A 115 -11.58 15.30 2.03
N GLY A 116 -11.56 14.55 0.93
CA GLY A 116 -11.87 13.12 0.88
C GLY A 116 -11.00 12.46 -0.19
N ASP A 117 -10.78 11.16 -0.02
CA ASP A 117 -10.02 10.29 -0.92
C ASP A 117 -10.57 8.86 -0.80
N GLU A 118 -10.42 8.04 -1.82
CA GLU A 118 -10.96 6.66 -1.83
C GLU A 118 -9.88 5.66 -1.39
N SER A 119 -10.23 4.75 -0.48
CA SER A 119 -9.29 3.77 0.08
C SER A 119 -9.91 2.38 0.16
N TRP A 120 -9.16 1.41 -0.34
CA TRP A 120 -9.58 0.00 -0.46
C TRP A 120 -9.41 -0.71 0.89
N ILE A 121 -10.52 -1.08 1.52
CA ILE A 121 -10.55 -1.80 2.80
C ILE A 121 -10.76 -3.29 2.52
N TYR A 122 -9.81 -4.13 2.92
CA TYR A 122 -9.87 -5.58 2.72
C TYR A 122 -10.61 -6.25 3.88
N CYS A 123 -11.53 -7.17 3.57
CA CYS A 123 -12.25 -7.97 4.57
C CYS A 123 -11.42 -9.14 5.14
N TYR A 124 -10.12 -9.18 4.83
CA TYR A 124 -9.14 -10.14 5.33
C TYR A 124 -7.76 -9.45 5.40
N GLU A 125 -6.89 -9.90 6.30
CA GLU A 125 -5.51 -9.39 6.37
C GLU A 125 -4.65 -10.08 5.30
N PRO A 126 -4.11 -9.35 4.29
CA PRO A 126 -3.41 -9.99 3.18
C PRO A 126 -1.97 -10.37 3.58
N GLU A 127 -1.69 -11.67 3.68
CA GLU A 127 -0.36 -12.22 4.02
C GLU A 127 0.79 -11.64 3.18
N ASN A 128 0.51 -11.20 1.94
CA ASN A 128 1.50 -10.70 1.01
C ASN A 128 1.03 -9.46 0.24
N LYS A 129 1.91 -8.45 0.13
CA LYS A 129 1.72 -7.15 -0.57
C LYS A 129 1.49 -7.20 -2.09
N ARG A 130 1.09 -8.35 -2.65
CA ARG A 130 0.81 -8.57 -4.08
C ARG A 130 -0.62 -9.00 -4.37
N GLN A 131 -1.49 -9.06 -3.36
CA GLN A 131 -2.90 -9.47 -3.47
C GLN A 131 -3.89 -8.30 -3.32
N SER A 132 -3.41 -7.05 -3.34
CA SER A 132 -4.16 -5.87 -2.88
C SER A 132 -4.78 -5.05 -4.03
N VAL A 133 -5.97 -5.44 -4.51
CA VAL A 133 -6.85 -4.65 -5.42
C VAL A 133 -8.33 -5.02 -5.15
N MET A 134 -9.27 -4.06 -5.24
CA MET A 134 -10.74 -4.18 -4.99
C MET A 134 -11.14 -4.22 -3.49
N VAL A 135 -12.28 -3.70 -2.99
CA VAL A 135 -13.43 -2.89 -3.52
C VAL A 135 -14.02 -2.05 -2.35
N ALA A 136 -14.78 -0.95 -2.42
CA ALA A 136 -15.54 -0.23 -3.47
C ALA A 136 -15.50 1.32 -3.28
N THR A 137 -16.31 2.08 -4.05
CA THR A 137 -16.63 3.51 -3.86
C THR A 137 -17.73 3.75 -2.80
N PHE A 138 -17.73 4.90 -2.11
CA PHE A 138 -18.83 5.38 -1.26
C PHE A 138 -18.87 6.92 -1.19
N TYR A 139 -19.94 7.50 -0.61
CA TYR A 139 -20.23 8.94 -0.43
C TYR A 139 -20.77 9.74 -1.63
N LEU A 140 -22.00 9.43 -2.08
CA LEU A 140 -22.99 10.44 -2.50
C LEU A 140 -24.42 9.90 -2.31
N THR A 141 -24.94 9.92 -1.08
CA THR A 141 -26.33 9.53 -0.76
C THR A 141 -27.00 10.41 0.31
N GLU A 142 -26.75 11.73 0.27
CA GLU A 142 -27.62 12.76 0.88
C GLU A 142 -28.10 13.82 -0.14
N GLU A 143 -27.64 13.76 -1.39
CA GLU A 143 -28.16 14.55 -2.51
C GLU A 143 -29.08 13.67 -3.36
N ASN A 144 -30.25 14.19 -3.72
CA ASN A 144 -31.39 13.40 -4.22
C ASN A 144 -31.24 12.97 -5.70
N VAL A 145 -30.37 11.99 -5.96
CA VAL A 145 -30.07 11.44 -7.28
C VAL A 145 -30.51 9.97 -7.37
N GLU A 146 -31.26 9.63 -8.42
CA GLU A 146 -31.76 8.27 -8.67
C GLU A 146 -30.61 7.38 -9.19
N LEU A 147 -30.23 6.37 -8.39
CA LEU A 147 -29.17 5.42 -8.73
C LEU A 147 -29.75 4.14 -9.37
N LEU A 148 -29.04 3.60 -10.36
CA LEU A 148 -29.39 2.32 -10.98
C LEU A 148 -29.16 1.16 -9.99
N ASP A 149 -30.14 0.26 -9.90
CA ASP A 149 -30.12 -0.90 -9.00
C ASP A 149 -28.85 -1.76 -9.16
N HIS A 150 -28.03 -1.80 -8.12
CA HIS A 150 -27.03 -2.84 -7.91
C HIS A 150 -27.57 -3.89 -6.92
N PRO A 151 -27.15 -5.17 -6.99
CA PRO A 151 -27.61 -6.18 -6.04
C PRO A 151 -27.31 -5.75 -4.58
N PRO A 152 -28.31 -5.76 -3.68
CA PRO A 152 -28.18 -5.24 -2.33
C PRO A 152 -27.41 -6.20 -1.42
N TYR A 153 -26.47 -5.67 -0.63
CA TYR A 153 -25.81 -6.30 0.51
C TYR A 153 -25.19 -7.69 0.29
N SER A 154 -23.88 -7.71 0.01
CA SER A 154 -23.05 -8.89 0.34
C SER A 154 -22.79 -8.89 1.86
N PRO A 155 -23.27 -9.87 2.65
CA PRO A 155 -23.25 -9.79 4.12
C PRO A 155 -21.84 -9.71 4.73
N ASP A 156 -20.87 -10.31 4.04
CA ASP A 156 -19.44 -10.34 4.34
C ASP A 156 -18.78 -8.95 4.40
N LEU A 157 -19.33 -7.95 3.69
CA LEU A 157 -18.81 -6.57 3.75
C LEU A 157 -19.20 -5.85 5.05
N LYS A 158 -20.23 -6.31 5.77
CA LYS A 158 -20.77 -5.59 6.93
C LYS A 158 -19.75 -5.51 8.07
N GLU A 159 -19.04 -6.60 8.36
CA GLU A 159 -18.08 -6.64 9.47
C GLU A 159 -16.92 -5.67 9.24
N ALA A 160 -16.39 -5.58 8.01
CA ALA A 160 -15.34 -4.63 7.66
C ALA A 160 -15.83 -3.17 7.71
N VAL A 161 -17.05 -2.90 7.24
CA VAL A 161 -17.67 -1.56 7.30
C VAL A 161 -17.93 -1.12 8.75
N ASP A 162 -18.45 -1.99 9.61
CA ASP A 162 -18.72 -1.65 11.00
C ASP A 162 -17.44 -1.58 11.84
N ALA A 163 -16.42 -2.41 11.54
CA ALA A 163 -15.08 -2.27 12.12
C ALA A 163 -14.41 -0.94 11.75
N PHE A 164 -14.52 -0.51 10.49
CA PHE A 164 -14.00 0.80 10.06
C PHE A 164 -14.74 1.97 10.74
N LYS A 165 -16.08 1.92 10.84
CA LYS A 165 -16.85 2.93 11.58
C LYS A 165 -16.40 3.03 13.03
N ASN A 166 -16.25 1.90 13.73
CA ASN A 166 -15.81 1.87 15.12
C ASN A 166 -14.40 2.49 15.24
N ALA A 167 -13.45 2.08 14.39
CA ALA A 167 -12.11 2.66 14.37
C ALA A 167 -12.09 4.18 14.10
N VAL A 168 -13.02 4.70 13.28
CA VAL A 168 -13.18 6.13 13.02
C VAL A 168 -13.82 6.88 14.20
N LEU A 169 -14.76 6.25 14.91
CA LEU A 169 -15.41 6.81 16.11
C LEU A 169 -14.48 6.80 17.34
N ASP A 170 -13.62 5.80 17.45
CA ASP A 170 -12.61 5.66 18.52
C ASP A 170 -11.41 6.61 18.35
N LEU A 171 -11.22 7.24 17.18
CA LEU A 171 -10.15 8.21 16.94
C LEU A 171 -10.39 9.51 17.73
N PRO A 172 -9.54 9.86 18.72
CA PRO A 172 -9.75 11.05 19.52
C PRO A 172 -9.47 12.33 18.71
N ALA A 173 -10.19 13.40 19.04
CA ALA A 173 -10.20 14.67 18.28
C ALA A 173 -8.82 15.33 18.10
N ASN A 174 -7.82 14.98 18.92
CA ASN A 174 -6.45 15.45 18.76
C ASN A 174 -5.69 14.76 17.60
N GLU A 175 -6.02 13.52 17.21
CA GLU A 175 -5.43 12.91 16.01
C GLU A 175 -5.90 13.61 14.73
N TRP A 176 -7.18 14.02 14.68
CA TRP A 176 -7.71 14.84 13.58
C TRP A 176 -6.98 16.18 13.44
N ASN A 177 -6.63 16.83 14.56
CA ASN A 177 -5.79 18.03 14.54
C ASN A 177 -4.35 17.72 14.06
N LYS A 178 -3.75 16.60 14.49
CA LYS A 178 -2.43 16.18 13.98
C LYS A 178 -2.45 15.91 12.47
N CYS A 179 -3.55 15.43 11.89
CA CYS A 179 -3.65 15.27 10.44
C CYS A 179 -3.45 16.62 9.70
N PHE A 180 -3.96 17.72 10.25
CA PHE A 180 -3.70 19.05 9.72
C PHE A 180 -2.24 19.49 9.92
N GLU A 181 -1.68 19.37 11.13
CA GLU A 181 -0.28 19.75 11.38
C GLU A 181 0.70 18.98 10.48
N ASN A 182 0.51 17.66 10.38
CA ASN A 182 1.28 16.80 9.46
C ASN A 182 1.13 17.25 7.99
N TRP A 183 -0.06 17.66 7.55
CA TRP A 183 -0.28 18.20 6.21
C TRP A 183 0.49 19.52 6.02
N TYR A 184 0.44 20.42 7.01
CA TYR A 184 1.10 21.72 6.96
C TYR A 184 2.65 21.58 6.95
N GLU A 185 3.23 20.73 7.81
CA GLU A 185 4.66 20.38 7.78
C GLU A 185 5.07 19.80 6.41
N ARG A 186 4.25 18.90 5.84
CA ARG A 186 4.47 18.33 4.51
C ARG A 186 4.43 19.41 3.42
N MET A 187 3.57 20.42 3.54
CA MET A 187 3.52 21.57 2.64
C MET A 187 4.78 22.44 2.75
N GLN A 188 5.27 22.71 3.96
CA GLN A 188 6.54 23.43 4.17
C GLN A 188 7.74 22.65 3.61
N MET A 189 7.84 21.35 3.88
CA MET A 189 8.93 20.51 3.38
C MET A 189 8.97 20.47 1.84
N CYS A 190 7.80 20.30 1.20
CA CYS A 190 7.66 20.32 -0.25
C CYS A 190 7.93 21.71 -0.85
N GLY A 191 7.32 22.75 -0.27
CA GLY A 191 7.24 24.11 -0.81
C GLY A 191 8.43 25.01 -0.47
N ILE A 192 9.16 24.75 0.61
CA ILE A 192 10.28 25.58 1.06
C ILE A 192 11.59 24.80 0.91
N ASN A 193 11.71 23.68 1.64
CA ASN A 193 12.99 23.01 1.84
C ASN A 193 13.47 22.21 0.63
N LEU A 194 12.56 21.55 -0.10
CA LEU A 194 12.92 20.54 -1.11
C LEU A 194 12.37 20.82 -2.52
N ARG A 195 11.83 22.01 -2.76
CA ARG A 195 11.41 22.54 -4.08
C ARG A 195 10.65 21.52 -4.94
N GLY A 196 9.56 20.98 -4.38
CA GLY A 196 8.64 20.06 -5.07
C GLY A 196 9.07 18.59 -5.14
N LYS A 197 10.30 18.24 -4.74
CA LYS A 197 10.79 16.85 -4.70
C LYS A 197 10.03 16.00 -3.65
N TYR A 198 10.12 14.67 -3.76
CA TYR A 198 9.67 13.77 -2.70
C TYR A 198 10.63 13.76 -1.52
N PHE A 199 10.09 13.60 -0.31
CA PHE A 199 10.80 13.79 0.96
C PHE A 199 10.41 12.79 2.06
N GLU A 200 9.58 11.80 1.74
CA GLU A 200 9.08 10.83 2.73
C GLU A 200 10.18 9.86 3.17
N LYS A 201 10.78 10.14 4.33
CA LYS A 201 11.81 9.31 4.98
C LYS A 201 13.05 9.11 4.09
N GLN A 202 13.62 10.24 3.67
CA GLN A 202 15.03 10.37 3.24
C GLN A 202 15.99 10.02 4.39
#